data_AF-A0A0N5ACJ0-F1
#
_entry.id   AF-A0A0N5ACJ0-F1
#
_cell.length_a   1.000
_cell.length_b   1.000
_cell.length_c   1.000
_cell.angle_alpha   90.00
_cell.angle_beta   90.00
_cell.angle_gamma   90.00
#
_symmetry.space_group_name_H-M   'P 1'
#
loop_
_entity.id
_entity.type
_entity.pdbx_description
1 polymer ?
#
loop_
_entity_poly.entity_id
_entity_poly.type
_entity_poly.pdbx_seq_one_letter_code
_entity_poly.pdbx_strand_id
1 'polypeptide(L)'
;MKCFIYDDGEARLTDHVIMQVLFPSENGNVDLSYCLYAVIGFGSASSPSGNILFASPSFGRCSRKYASCVYELSQSDGLSSGTGKEGD
;
A
#
# COMPACT_ATOMS: atom_id res chain seq x y z
N MET A 1 11.66 -1.75 0.13
CA MET A 1 10.75 -0.72 -0.43
C MET A 1 10.55 -0.88 -1.93
N LYS A 2 9.40 -0.44 -2.45
CA LYS A 2 9.11 -0.27 -3.89
C LYS A 2 8.38 1.05 -4.14
N CYS A 3 8.56 1.64 -5.32
CA CYS A 3 7.82 2.83 -5.73
C CYS A 3 6.44 2.45 -6.30
N PHE A 4 5.38 3.08 -5.81
CA PHE A 4 4.01 2.95 -6.34
C PHE A 4 3.41 4.32 -6.67
N ILE A 5 2.48 4.35 -7.61
CA ILE A 5 1.63 5.51 -7.91
C ILE A 5 0.37 5.42 -7.04
N TYR A 6 0.08 6.50 -6.32
CA TYR A 6 -1.03 6.62 -5.38
C TYR A 6 -2.29 7.16 -6.07
N ASP A 7 -3.43 7.21 -5.35
CA ASP A 7 -4.71 7.67 -5.92
C ASP A 7 -4.70 9.16 -6.31
N ASP A 8 -3.84 9.94 -5.66
CA ASP A 8 -3.55 11.34 -5.96
C ASP A 8 -2.62 11.52 -7.18
N GLY A 9 -2.16 10.43 -7.79
CA GLY A 9 -1.25 10.42 -8.94
C GLY A 9 0.23 10.54 -8.58
N GLU A 10 0.58 10.71 -7.30
CA GLU A 10 1.97 10.87 -6.87
C GLU A 10 2.67 9.53 -6.71
N ALA A 11 3.94 9.48 -7.13
CA ALA A 11 4.79 8.32 -6.97
C ALA A 11 5.54 8.37 -5.63
N ARG A 12 5.43 7.33 -4.79
CA ARG A 12 6.09 7.29 -3.47
C ARG A 12 6.73 5.93 -3.20
N LEU A 13 7.86 5.95 -2.50
CA LEU A 13 8.46 4.75 -1.93
C LEU A 13 7.58 4.20 -0.81
N THR A 14 7.31 2.89 -0.87
CA THR A 14 6.45 2.16 0.04
C THR A 14 7.20 0.94 0.55
N ASP A 15 7.16 0.74 1.87
CA ASP A 15 7.73 -0.43 2.52
C ASP A 15 6.71 -1.50 2.82
N HIS A 16 5.51 -1.08 3.23
CA HIS A 16 4.45 -1.99 3.56
C HIS A 16 3.11 -1.43 3.10
N VAL A 17 2.21 -2.36 2.85
CA VAL A 17 0.82 -2.08 2.50
C VAL A 17 -0.11 -2.84 3.43
N ILE A 18 -1.26 -2.25 3.73
CA ILE A 18 -2.37 -2.92 4.41
C ILE A 18 -3.65 -2.72 3.61
N MET A 19 -4.67 -3.50 3.93
CA MET A 19 -6.02 -3.29 3.44
C MET A 19 -6.91 -2.85 4.60
N GLN A 20 -7.67 -1.78 4.40
CA GLN A 20 -8.59 -1.22 5.41
C GLN A 20 -9.98 -1.00 4.81
N VAL A 21 -10.98 -0.95 5.70
CA VAL A 21 -12.34 -0.52 5.37
C VAL A 21 -12.47 0.94 5.81
N LEU A 22 -12.87 1.81 4.89
CA LEU A 22 -13.08 3.23 5.11
C LEU A 22 -14.58 3.51 5.14
N PHE A 23 -15.01 4.30 6.12
CA PHE A 23 -16.38 4.79 6.25
C PHE A 23 -16.38 6.31 6.10
N PRO A 24 -17.30 6.89 5.32
CA PRO A 24 -17.47 8.34 5.27
C PRO A 24 -17.83 8.87 6.66
N SER A 25 -17.34 10.07 6.98
CA SER A 25 -17.77 10.80 8.16
C SER A 25 -18.17 12.21 7.76
N GLU A 26 -19.35 12.65 8.19
CA GLU A 26 -19.84 14.00 8.00
C GLU A 26 -20.26 14.57 9.36
N ASN A 27 -19.70 15.72 9.73
CA ASN A 27 -19.93 16.36 11.03
C ASN A 27 -19.70 15.44 12.25
N GLY A 28 -18.72 14.54 12.16
CA GLY A 28 -18.38 13.58 13.21
C GLY A 28 -19.29 12.34 13.27
N ASN A 29 -20.31 12.26 12.43
CA ASN A 29 -21.15 11.09 12.29
C ASN A 29 -20.62 10.20 11.17
N VAL A 30 -20.38 8.93 11.49
CA VAL A 30 -19.92 7.93 10.53
C VAL A 30 -21.12 7.33 9.79
N ASP A 31 -21.09 7.37 8.46
CA ASP A 31 -22.06 6.66 7.62
C ASP A 31 -21.65 5.19 7.49
N LEU A 32 -22.42 4.30 8.14
CA LEU A 32 -22.20 2.85 8.08
C LEU A 32 -22.93 2.18 6.90
N SER A 33 -23.76 2.91 6.15
CA SER A 33 -24.50 2.36 5.01
C SER A 33 -23.63 2.20 3.76
N TYR A 34 -22.51 2.94 3.71
CA TYR A 34 -21.55 2.90 2.62
C TYR A 34 -20.14 2.68 3.17
N CYS A 35 -19.37 1.81 2.51
CA CYS A 35 -17.96 1.63 2.81
C CYS A 35 -17.12 1.49 1.54
N LEU A 36 -15.86 1.87 1.65
CA LEU A 36 -14.83 1.59 0.67
C LEU A 36 -13.81 0.63 1.26
N TYR A 37 -13.29 -0.26 0.42
CA TYR A 37 -12.05 -0.95 0.73
C TYR A 37 -10.89 -0.15 0.16
N ALA A 38 -9.82 0.02 0.92
CA ALA A 38 -8.64 0.75 0.50
C ALA A 38 -7.36 -0.05 0.76
N VAL A 39 -6.44 0.00 -0.20
CA VAL A 39 -5.04 -0.39 -0.04
C VAL A 39 -4.29 0.85 0.40
N ILE A 40 -3.70 0.81 1.59
CA ILE A 40 -2.95 1.91 2.18
C ILE A 40 -1.47 1.56 2.14
N GLY A 41 -0.65 2.44 1.60
CA GLY A 41 0.80 2.28 1.53
C GLY A 41 1.52 3.22 2.49
N PHE A 42 2.60 2.73 3.10
CA PHE A 42 3.39 3.45 4.09
C PHE A 42 4.87 3.48 3.67
N GLY A 43 5.48 4.66 3.74
CA GLY A 43 6.89 4.85 3.38
C GLY A 43 7.90 4.29 4.39
N SER A 44 7.49 4.01 5.62
CA SER A 44 8.27 3.26 6.61
C SER A 44 7.34 2.57 7.60
N ALA A 45 7.81 1.51 8.27
CA ALA A 45 7.06 0.84 9.34
C ALA A 45 6.76 1.77 10.54
N SER A 46 7.53 2.83 10.72
CA SER A 46 7.36 3.84 11.78
C SER A 46 6.53 5.05 11.36
N SER A 47 6.17 5.17 10.08
CA SER A 47 5.37 6.30 9.61
C SER A 47 3.92 6.13 10.04
N PRO A 48 3.37 7.02 10.88
CA PRO A 48 1.98 6.93 11.31
C PRO A 48 0.99 7.25 10.18
N SER A 49 1.47 7.87 9.10
CA SER A 49 0.64 8.39 8.01
C SER A 49 0.74 7.48 6.80
N GLY A 50 -0.27 6.65 6.59
CA GLY A 50 -0.47 5.92 5.35
C GLY A 50 -1.18 6.78 4.30
N ASN A 51 -0.92 6.52 3.02
CA ASN A 51 -1.62 7.19 1.91
C ASN A 51 -2.40 6.14 1.11
N ILE A 52 -3.51 6.56 0.49
CA ILE A 52 -4.37 5.65 -0.29
C ILE A 52 -3.69 5.34 -1.62
N LEU A 53 -3.33 4.09 -1.82
CA LEU A 53 -2.76 3.60 -3.08
C LEU A 53 -3.88 3.24 -4.07
N PHE A 54 -4.98 2.70 -3.54
CA PHE A 54 -6.15 2.31 -4.33
C PHE A 54 -7.36 2.16 -3.43
N ALA A 55 -8.54 2.61 -3.86
CA ALA A 55 -9.79 2.38 -3.16
C ALA A 55 -10.90 1.88 -4.11
N SER A 56 -11.79 1.03 -3.60
CA SER A 56 -12.93 0.50 -4.35
C SER A 56 -14.04 0.01 -3.42
N PRO A 57 -15.33 0.14 -3.79
CA PRO A 57 -16.42 -0.53 -3.06
C PRO A 57 -16.39 -2.06 -3.22
N SER A 58 -15.59 -2.59 -4.16
CA SER A 58 -15.47 -4.03 -4.40
C SER A 58 -14.30 -4.63 -3.61
N PHE A 59 -14.60 -5.47 -2.62
CA PHE A 59 -13.60 -6.24 -1.88
C PHE A 59 -12.65 -6.98 -2.83
N GLY A 60 -13.18 -7.67 -3.85
CA GLY A 60 -12.38 -8.47 -4.78
C GLY A 60 -11.46 -7.65 -5.71
N ARG A 61 -11.79 -6.39 -6.01
CA ARG A 61 -10.85 -5.49 -6.72
C ARG A 61 -9.74 -5.05 -5.79
N CYS A 62 -10.09 -4.68 -4.56
CA CYS A 62 -9.14 -4.15 -3.60
C CYS A 62 -8.18 -5.23 -3.08
N SER A 63 -8.66 -6.46 -2.82
CA SER A 63 -7.84 -7.59 -2.39
C SER A 63 -6.86 -8.06 -3.46
N ARG A 64 -7.25 -8.02 -4.74
CA ARG A 64 -6.32 -8.28 -5.86
C ARG A 64 -5.23 -7.22 -5.96
N LYS A 65 -5.59 -5.95 -5.79
CA LYS A 65 -4.59 -4.86 -5.78
C LYS A 65 -3.64 -5.01 -4.59
N TYR A 66 -4.16 -5.32 -3.41
CA TYR A 66 -3.37 -5.60 -2.21
C TYR A 66 -2.39 -6.76 -2.44
N ALA A 67 -2.86 -7.90 -2.93
CA ALA A 67 -2.02 -9.06 -3.22
C ALA A 67 -0.91 -8.73 -4.24
N SER A 68 -1.21 -7.95 -5.28
CA SER A 68 -0.20 -7.45 -6.23
C SER A 68 0.86 -6.62 -5.53
N CYS A 69 0.45 -5.64 -4.71
CA CYS A 69 1.39 -4.79 -3.99
C CYS A 69 2.28 -5.59 -3.03
N VAL A 70 1.71 -6.55 -2.28
CA VAL A 70 2.47 -7.44 -1.38
C VAL A 70 3.48 -8.28 -2.17
N TYR A 71 3.06 -8.88 -3.28
CA TYR A 71 3.95 -9.65 -4.14
C TYR A 71 5.10 -8.77 -4.64
N GLU A 72 4.79 -7.60 -5.17
CA GLU A 72 5.78 -6.65 -5.69
C GLU A 72 6.78 -6.19 -4.64
N LEU A 73 6.34 -5.96 -3.39
CA LEU A 73 7.22 -5.65 -2.27
C LEU A 73 8.14 -6.83 -1.94
N SER A 74 7.62 -8.07 -1.92
CA SER A 74 8.43 -9.27 -1.64
C SER A 74 9.56 -9.50 -2.65
N GLN A 75 9.35 -9.10 -3.91
CA GLN A 75 10.38 -9.22 -4.94
C GLN A 75 11.50 -8.18 -4.77
N SER A 76 11.24 -7.10 -4.01
CA SER A 76 12.20 -6.02 -3.80
C SER A 76 13.31 -6.42 -2.80
N ASP A 77 13.05 -7.39 -1.92
CA ASP A 77 14.05 -7.95 -1.02
C ASP A 77 15.02 -8.93 -1.72
N GLY A 78 14.68 -9.36 -2.95
CA GLY A 78 15.51 -10.27 -3.75
C GLY A 78 16.66 -9.63 -4.53
N LEU A 79 16.70 -8.30 -4.64
CA LEU A 79 17.76 -7.58 -5.38
C LEU A 79 18.93 -7.10 -4.51
N SER A 80 18.95 -7.40 -3.21
CA SER A 80 20.03 -6.99 -2.28
C SER A 80 20.91 -8.15 -1.81
N SER A 81 21.21 -9.11 -2.69
CA SER A 81 22.26 -10.13 -2.45
C SER A 81 23.25 -10.21 -3.62
N GLY A 82 23.72 -9.05 -4.10
CA GLY A 82 24.99 -8.95 -4.81
C GLY A 82 26.13 -8.87 -3.80
N THR A 83 26.47 -9.99 -3.16
CA THR A 83 27.65 -10.14 -2.30
C THR A 83 28.91 -9.74 -3.06
N GLY A 84 29.75 -8.91 -2.43
CA GLY A 84 31.08 -8.59 -2.95
C GLY A 84 32.13 -9.67 -2.71
N LYS A 85 33.30 -9.44 -3.36
CA LYS A 85 34.61 -10.15 -3.31
C LYS A 85 34.64 -11.45 -4.13
N GLU A 86 35.69 -11.84 -4.87
CA GLU A 86 37.16 -11.62 -4.84
C GLU A 86 37.68 -11.03 -6.18
N GLY A 87 38.82 -10.30 -6.26
CA GLY A 87 40.21 -10.78 -6.12
C GLY A 87 40.55 -11.61 -7.37
N ASP A 88 41.46 -11.23 -8.27
CA ASP A 88 42.87 -10.81 -8.13
C ASP A 88 43.29 -10.07 -9.43
#